data_AF-A0A7X8IID1-F1
#
_entry.id   AF-A0A7X8IID1-F1
#
_cell.length_a   1.000
_cell.length_b   1.000
_cell.length_c   1.000
_cell.angle_alpha   90.00
_cell.angle_beta   90.00
_cell.angle_gamma   90.00
#
_symmetry.space_group_name_H-M   'P 1'
#
loop_
_entity.id
_entity.type
_entity.pdbx_description
1 polymer ?
#
loop_
_entity_poly.entity_id
_entity_poly.type
_entity_poly.pdbx_seq_one_letter_code
_entity_poly.pdbx_strand_id
1 'polypeptide(L)'
;MEENIFQSGGELSSMPVHMADIGTDSFEQEFGLDLLAEGKKILMEIQQALKRIETGEFGICEGLGIPIEKKRLEAIPWTRFSLEYAQMLEKNQGGFKYRNLKTRPLDIDRTPEDIDEDEDSEASDDEDIEPGEGMESLDALEEEEGDDQEEREIA
;
A
#
# COMPACT_ATOMS: atom_id res chain seq x y z
N MET A 1 -25.04 -17.41 46.97
CA MET A 1 -24.36 -16.11 47.14
C MET A 1 -23.33 -16.07 46.04
N GLU A 2 -23.71 -15.54 44.89
CA GLU A 2 -22.85 -15.51 43.70
C GLU A 2 -21.86 -14.36 43.86
N GLU A 3 -20.58 -14.71 43.78
CA GLU A 3 -19.42 -13.83 43.93
C GLU A 3 -19.34 -12.86 42.75
N ASN A 4 -19.32 -11.56 43.04
CA ASN A 4 -19.19 -10.50 42.04
C ASN A 4 -17.71 -10.23 41.77
N ILE A 5 -17.13 -10.97 40.82
CA ILE A 5 -15.71 -10.88 40.39
C ILE A 5 -15.53 -9.70 39.41
N PHE A 6 -16.02 -8.51 39.75
CA PHE A 6 -15.78 -7.32 38.92
C PHE A 6 -15.48 -6.05 39.72
N GLN A 7 -14.84 -6.19 40.88
CA GLN A 7 -14.32 -5.06 41.66
C GLN A 7 -12.96 -5.35 42.30
N SER A 8 -12.01 -5.89 41.55
CA SER A 8 -10.60 -5.93 41.99
C SER A 8 -9.70 -5.27 40.95
N GLY A 9 -9.76 -3.94 40.96
CA GLY A 9 -8.98 -3.03 40.11
C GLY A 9 -9.28 -1.59 40.53
N GLY A 10 -9.35 -1.35 41.84
CA GLY A 10 -9.66 -0.05 42.39
C GLY A 10 -8.47 0.88 42.20
N GLU A 11 -8.50 1.66 41.11
CA GLU A 11 -8.24 3.13 41.03
C GLU A 11 -8.67 3.63 39.63
N LEU A 12 -9.81 3.19 39.08
CA LEU A 12 -10.42 3.94 37.97
C LEU A 12 -11.13 5.13 38.60
N SER A 13 -10.48 6.29 38.55
CA SER A 13 -11.12 7.58 38.74
C SER A 13 -12.48 7.56 38.06
N SER A 14 -13.50 8.11 38.71
CA SER A 14 -14.83 8.35 38.14
C SER A 14 -14.75 9.40 37.02
N MET A 15 -13.95 9.13 36.00
CA MET A 15 -13.81 9.89 34.77
C MET A 15 -14.90 9.37 33.82
N PRO A 16 -15.79 10.23 33.30
CA PRO A 16 -16.74 9.81 32.28
C PRO A 16 -15.97 9.27 31.06
N VAL A 17 -16.13 7.99 30.74
CA VAL A 17 -15.55 7.40 29.53
C VAL A 17 -16.28 7.97 28.32
N HIS A 18 -15.57 8.65 27.42
CA HIS A 18 -16.18 9.23 26.23
C HIS A 18 -16.37 8.13 25.16
N MET A 19 -17.47 8.16 24.41
CA MET A 19 -17.73 7.16 23.35
C MET A 19 -16.62 7.13 22.29
N ALA A 20 -15.95 8.26 22.07
CA ALA A 20 -14.80 8.38 21.17
C ALA A 20 -13.57 7.60 21.68
N ASP A 21 -13.36 7.56 22.99
CA ASP A 21 -12.21 6.87 23.60
C ASP A 21 -12.39 5.36 23.48
N ILE A 22 -13.61 4.84 23.70
CA ILE A 22 -13.93 3.42 23.54
C ILE A 22 -13.67 2.95 22.11
N GLY A 23 -14.04 3.76 21.10
CA GLY A 23 -13.77 3.44 19.70
C GLY A 23 -12.28 3.39 19.39
N THR A 24 -11.52 4.34 19.93
CA THR A 24 -10.06 4.40 19.77
C THR A 24 -9.39 3.20 20.43
N ASP A 25 -9.74 2.91 21.69
CA ASP A 25 -9.21 1.78 22.46
C ASP A 25 -9.50 0.43 21.77
N SER A 26 -10.71 0.26 21.22
CA SER A 26 -11.08 -0.95 20.48
C SER A 26 -10.25 -1.10 19.21
N PHE A 27 -10.08 -0.01 18.44
CA PHE A 27 -9.27 -0.04 17.22
C PHE A 27 -7.79 -0.36 17.53
N GLU A 28 -7.21 0.25 18.56
CA GLU A 28 -5.82 -0.01 18.95
C GLU A 28 -5.62 -1.48 19.35
N GLN A 29 -6.57 -2.05 20.08
CA GLN A 29 -6.54 -3.48 20.43
C GLN A 29 -6.63 -4.36 19.19
N GLU A 30 -7.59 -4.12 18.30
CA GLU A 30 -7.78 -4.89 17.07
C GLU A 30 -6.54 -4.80 16.17
N PHE A 31 -6.02 -3.59 15.96
CA PHE A 31 -4.82 -3.35 15.17
C PHE A 31 -3.60 -4.08 15.74
N GLY A 32 -3.43 -4.06 17.06
CA GLY A 32 -2.36 -4.80 17.74
C GLY A 32 -2.47 -6.31 17.53
N LEU A 33 -3.69 -6.87 17.58
CA LEU A 33 -3.94 -8.28 17.31
C LEU A 33 -3.65 -8.65 15.86
N ASP A 34 -4.05 -7.82 14.91
CA ASP A 34 -3.81 -8.04 13.47
C ASP A 34 -2.31 -8.05 13.16
N LEU A 35 -1.55 -7.10 13.72
CA LEU A 35 -0.10 -7.05 13.55
C LEU A 35 0.58 -8.32 14.10
N LEU A 36 0.15 -8.79 15.27
CA LEU A 36 0.66 -10.04 15.86
C LEU A 36 0.28 -11.27 15.01
N ALA A 37 -0.94 -11.30 14.48
CA ALA A 37 -1.41 -12.39 13.64
C ALA A 37 -0.59 -12.49 12.34
N GLU A 38 -0.33 -11.35 11.68
CA GLU A 38 0.50 -11.33 10.46
C GLU A 38 1.95 -11.72 10.78
N GLY A 39 2.52 -11.22 11.88
CA GLY A 39 3.86 -11.63 12.31
C GLY A 39 3.97 -13.14 12.54
N LYS A 40 2.97 -13.77 13.16
CA LYS A 40 2.89 -15.23 13.35
C LYS A 40 2.81 -15.98 12.02
N LYS A 41 2.03 -15.47 11.07
CA LYS A 41 1.89 -16.05 9.73
C LYS A 41 3.22 -16.02 8.98
N ILE A 42 3.90 -14.88 8.97
CA ILE A 42 5.23 -14.74 8.36
C ILE A 42 6.22 -15.72 9.02
N LEU A 43 6.20 -15.85 10.35
CA LEU A 43 7.07 -16.80 11.05
C LEU A 43 6.80 -18.25 10.64
N MET A 44 5.54 -18.63 10.45
CA MET A 44 5.18 -19.96 9.91
C MET A 44 5.66 -20.14 8.47
N GLU A 45 5.57 -19.12 7.62
CA GLU A 45 6.07 -19.15 6.25
C GLU A 45 7.60 -19.32 6.21
N ILE A 46 8.33 -18.62 7.08
CA ILE A 46 9.79 -18.78 7.23
C ILE A 46 10.15 -20.20 7.67
N GLN A 47 9.46 -20.75 8.68
CA GLN A 47 9.69 -22.12 9.12
C GLN A 47 9.44 -23.13 8.00
N GLN A 48 8.40 -22.91 7.19
CA GLN A 48 8.11 -23.76 6.04
C GLN A 48 9.18 -23.62 4.95
N ALA A 49 9.67 -22.41 4.69
CA ALA A 49 10.76 -22.18 3.75
C ALA A 49 12.05 -22.88 4.17
N LEU A 50 12.39 -22.84 5.47
CA LEU A 50 13.54 -23.59 6.02
C LEU A 50 13.38 -25.09 5.81
N LYS A 51 12.18 -25.65 6.06
CA LYS A 51 11.91 -27.07 5.77
C LYS A 51 12.11 -27.41 4.30
N ARG A 52 11.69 -26.54 3.37
CA ARG A 52 11.91 -26.76 1.92
C ARG A 52 13.40 -26.72 1.54
N ILE A 53 14.21 -25.97 2.27
CA ILE A 53 15.67 -25.97 2.08
C ILE A 53 16.23 -27.34 2.51
N GLU A 54 15.78 -27.87 3.64
CA GLU A 54 16.20 -29.19 4.13
C GLU A 54 15.78 -30.33 3.19
N THR A 55 14.59 -30.24 2.59
CA THR A 55 14.11 -31.24 1.61
C THR A 55 14.69 -31.06 0.21
N GLY A 56 15.34 -29.93 -0.09
CA GLY A 56 15.88 -29.61 -1.41
C GLY A 56 14.84 -29.11 -2.42
N GLU A 57 13.64 -28.77 -1.97
CA GLU A 57 12.53 -28.25 -2.80
C GLU A 57 12.48 -26.71 -2.81
N PHE A 58 13.44 -26.05 -2.16
CA PHE A 58 13.51 -24.60 -2.09
C PHE A 58 13.67 -23.98 -3.49
N GLY A 59 12.89 -22.93 -3.75
CA GLY A 59 12.89 -22.22 -5.02
C GLY A 59 12.01 -22.86 -6.10
N ILE A 60 11.19 -23.87 -5.77
CA ILE A 60 10.18 -24.42 -6.68
C ILE A 60 8.79 -23.91 -6.24
N CYS A 61 8.00 -23.42 -7.20
CA CYS A 61 6.65 -22.95 -6.95
C CYS A 61 5.70 -24.12 -6.65
N GLU A 62 4.98 -24.10 -5.53
CA GLU A 62 4.05 -25.18 -5.16
C GLU A 62 2.80 -25.26 -6.06
N GLY A 63 2.42 -24.16 -6.72
CA GLY A 63 1.26 -24.11 -7.62
C GLY A 63 1.53 -24.69 -9.01
N LEU A 64 2.58 -24.20 -9.68
CA LEU A 64 2.90 -24.55 -11.08
C LEU A 64 4.05 -25.56 -11.21
N GLY A 65 4.82 -25.82 -10.14
CA GLY A 65 6.03 -26.64 -10.20
C GLY A 65 7.22 -26.01 -10.92
N ILE A 66 7.14 -24.73 -11.26
CA ILE A 66 8.16 -23.97 -12.01
C ILE A 66 9.17 -23.34 -11.02
N PRO A 67 10.46 -23.20 -11.38
CA PRO A 67 11.42 -22.46 -10.56
C PRO A 67 10.99 -21.00 -10.32
N ILE A 68 11.20 -20.52 -9.10
CA ILE A 68 10.93 -19.13 -8.69
C ILE A 68 12.10 -18.24 -9.11
N GLU A 69 11.79 -17.05 -9.64
CA GLU A 69 12.79 -16.07 -10.04
C GLU A 69 13.74 -15.69 -8.89
N LYS A 70 15.05 -15.67 -9.15
CA LYS A 70 16.06 -15.33 -8.13
C LYS A 70 15.83 -13.96 -7.49
N LYS A 71 15.53 -12.94 -8.30
CA LYS A 71 15.21 -11.58 -7.83
C LYS A 71 14.07 -11.58 -6.80
N ARG A 72 13.09 -12.48 -6.95
CA ARG A 72 11.97 -12.61 -6.02
C ARG A 72 12.41 -13.27 -4.72
N LEU A 73 13.23 -14.31 -4.77
CA LEU A 73 13.79 -14.96 -3.58
C LEU A 73 14.74 -14.04 -2.80
N GLU A 74 15.45 -13.15 -3.49
CA GLU A 74 16.28 -12.10 -2.86
C GLU A 74 15.43 -11.07 -2.12
N ALA A 75 14.28 -10.68 -2.67
CA ALA A 75 13.37 -9.74 -2.03
C ALA A 75 12.51 -10.36 -0.92
N ILE A 76 11.95 -11.54 -1.15
CA ILE A 76 11.02 -12.25 -0.24
C ILE A 76 11.42 -13.73 -0.17
N PRO A 77 12.35 -14.12 0.72
CA PRO A 77 12.93 -15.46 0.71
C PRO A 77 11.97 -16.57 1.17
N TRP A 78 10.91 -16.26 1.91
CA TRP A 78 9.93 -17.25 2.38
C TRP A 78 8.78 -17.51 1.39
N THR A 79 8.81 -16.89 0.21
CA THR A 79 7.73 -17.01 -0.78
C THR A 79 7.53 -18.46 -1.24
N ARG A 80 6.25 -18.87 -1.40
CA ARG A 80 5.87 -20.23 -1.83
C ARG A 80 5.62 -20.33 -3.35
N PHE A 81 5.40 -19.19 -4.00
CA PHE A 81 4.81 -19.12 -5.33
C PHE A 81 5.63 -18.25 -6.27
N SER A 82 5.61 -18.62 -7.54
CA SER A 82 6.12 -17.78 -8.63
C SER A 82 5.23 -16.56 -8.83
N LEU A 83 5.76 -15.55 -9.53
CA LEU A 83 5.04 -14.31 -9.83
C LEU A 83 3.78 -14.57 -10.66
N GLU A 84 3.87 -15.42 -11.67
CA GLU A 84 2.74 -15.83 -12.50
C GLU A 84 1.62 -16.48 -11.67
N TYR A 85 1.96 -17.41 -10.78
CA TYR A 85 0.96 -18.08 -9.95
C TYR A 85 0.34 -17.13 -8.92
N ALA A 86 1.16 -16.25 -8.32
CA ALA A 86 0.66 -15.21 -7.41
C ALA A 86 -0.34 -14.29 -8.11
N GLN A 87 -0.03 -13.82 -9.31
CA GLN A 87 -0.96 -12.99 -10.11
C GLN A 87 -2.26 -13.73 -10.46
N MET A 88 -2.18 -15.04 -10.76
CA MET A 88 -3.36 -15.84 -11.03
C MET A 88 -4.26 -15.97 -9.79
N LEU A 89 -3.67 -16.19 -8.62
CA LEU A 89 -4.40 -16.22 -7.35
C LEU A 89 -5.04 -14.88 -7.03
N GLU A 90 -4.32 -13.78 -7.21
CA GLU A 90 -4.84 -12.42 -6.99
C GLU A 90 -6.00 -12.10 -7.92
N LYS A 91 -5.90 -12.44 -9.22
CA LYS A 91 -7.01 -12.27 -10.17
C LYS A 91 -8.24 -13.09 -9.79
N ASN A 92 -8.05 -14.31 -9.31
CA ASN A 92 -9.15 -15.17 -8.87
C ASN A 92 -9.77 -14.70 -7.53
N GLN A 93 -8.96 -14.19 -6.61
CA GLN A 93 -9.43 -13.61 -5.34
C GLN A 93 -10.08 -12.23 -5.55
N GLY A 94 -9.60 -11.45 -6.54
CA GLY A 94 -10.02 -10.10 -6.86
C GLY A 94 -11.31 -9.99 -7.69
N GLY A 95 -12.02 -11.10 -7.92
CA GLY A 95 -13.23 -11.12 -8.75
C GLY A 95 -14.46 -10.39 -8.17
N PHE A 96 -14.49 -10.01 -6.90
CA PHE A 96 -15.70 -9.47 -6.27
C PHE A 96 -15.40 -8.52 -5.11
N LYS A 97 -15.13 -7.23 -5.35
CA LYS A 97 -15.34 -6.21 -4.28
C LYS A 97 -15.75 -4.81 -4.77
N TYR A 98 -15.33 -4.32 -5.94
CA TYR A 98 -15.61 -2.91 -6.32
C TYR A 98 -15.87 -2.63 -7.82
N ARG A 99 -16.53 -3.53 -8.56
CA ARG A 99 -16.97 -3.24 -9.96
C ARG A 99 -18.30 -2.49 -10.06
N ASN A 100 -18.97 -2.22 -8.93
CA ASN A 100 -20.19 -1.41 -8.88
C ASN A 100 -19.94 -0.15 -8.05
N LEU A 101 -19.42 0.90 -8.69
CA LEU A 101 -19.19 2.20 -8.05
C LEU A 101 -20.49 2.88 -7.55
N LYS A 102 -21.66 2.37 -7.96
CA LYS A 102 -22.99 2.91 -7.67
C LYS A 102 -23.56 2.48 -6.31
N THR A 103 -22.91 1.58 -5.58
CA THR A 103 -23.42 1.06 -4.30
C THR A 103 -22.25 0.77 -3.35
N ARG A 104 -21.49 1.80 -2.95
CA ARG A 104 -20.60 1.63 -1.80
C ARG A 104 -21.42 1.70 -0.51
N PRO A 105 -21.10 0.92 0.52
CA PRO A 105 -21.86 0.89 1.78
C PRO A 105 -21.96 2.23 2.54
N LEU A 106 -21.15 3.23 2.19
CA LEU A 106 -21.19 4.57 2.81
C LEU A 106 -22.08 5.57 2.05
N ASP A 107 -22.62 5.20 0.89
CA ASP A 107 -23.37 6.10 0.00
C ASP A 107 -24.90 5.89 0.09
N ILE A 108 -25.41 5.27 1.16
CA ILE A 108 -26.85 4.97 1.30
C ILE A 108 -27.72 6.23 1.36
N ASP A 109 -27.15 7.34 1.83
CA ASP A 109 -27.83 8.63 1.92
C ASP A 109 -27.61 9.52 0.68
N ARG A 110 -26.85 9.06 -0.33
CA ARG A 110 -26.68 9.82 -1.57
C ARG A 110 -27.89 9.60 -2.48
N THR A 111 -28.82 10.54 -2.43
CA THR A 111 -29.96 10.56 -3.34
C THR A 111 -29.51 11.05 -4.73
N PRO A 112 -30.24 10.73 -5.80
CA PRO A 112 -29.97 11.30 -7.12
C PRO A 112 -30.00 12.84 -7.18
N GLU A 113 -30.56 13.51 -6.16
CA GLU A 113 -30.58 14.97 -6.01
C GLU A 113 -29.26 15.52 -5.45
N ASP A 114 -28.40 14.67 -4.85
CA ASP A 114 -27.04 15.00 -4.37
C ASP A 114 -25.96 14.72 -5.43
N ILE A 115 -26.39 14.55 -6.68
CA ILE A 115 -25.52 14.59 -7.86
C ILE A 115 -25.55 16.05 -8.28
N ASP A 116 -24.51 16.79 -7.94
CA ASP A 116 -24.22 18.05 -8.63
C ASP A 116 -24.15 17.67 -10.12
N GLU A 117 -25.16 18.06 -10.90
CA GLU A 117 -25.05 18.09 -12.35
C GLU A 117 -23.98 19.14 -12.62
N ASP A 118 -22.71 18.71 -12.60
CA ASP A 118 -21.61 19.47 -13.13
C ASP A 118 -21.97 19.72 -14.60
N GLU A 119 -22.56 20.91 -14.81
CA GLU A 119 -22.62 21.65 -16.05
C GLU A 119 -21.29 21.45 -16.77
N ASP A 120 -21.41 21.07 -18.05
CA ASP A 120 -20.35 20.69 -18.95
C ASP A 120 -18.98 21.26 -18.57
N SER A 121 -17.98 20.38 -18.46
CA SER A 121 -16.58 20.78 -18.53
C SER A 121 -16.34 21.37 -19.92
N GLU A 122 -16.69 22.64 -20.09
CA GLU A 122 -16.20 23.49 -21.17
C GLU A 122 -14.68 23.45 -21.04
N ALA A 123 -14.03 22.79 -21.98
CA ALA A 123 -12.59 22.91 -22.16
C ALA A 123 -12.30 24.41 -22.31
N SER A 124 -11.71 25.02 -21.30
CA SER A 124 -11.20 26.38 -21.42
C SER A 124 -10.00 26.31 -22.38
N ASP A 125 -10.27 26.66 -23.65
CA ASP A 125 -9.26 27.01 -24.63
C ASP A 125 -8.33 28.08 -24.02
N ASP A 126 -7.04 27.76 -23.93
CA ASP A 126 -5.97 28.66 -23.51
C ASP A 126 -5.85 29.83 -24.50
N GLU A 127 -6.49 30.97 -24.19
CA GLU A 127 -6.23 32.25 -24.85
C GLU A 127 -5.29 33.11 -23.96
N ASP A 128 -4.10 33.35 -24.52
CA ASP A 128 -3.18 34.48 -24.31
C ASP A 128 -2.52 34.70 -22.92
N ILE A 129 -1.42 33.96 -22.68
CA ILE A 129 -0.32 34.44 -21.82
C ILE A 129 0.65 35.26 -22.69
N GLU A 130 0.59 36.60 -22.53
CA GLU A 130 1.54 37.55 -23.12
C GLU A 130 2.93 37.42 -22.46
N PRO A 131 4.02 37.25 -23.24
CA PRO A 131 5.36 37.14 -22.70
C PRO A 131 5.98 38.53 -22.52
N GLY A 132 6.01 39.05 -21.30
CA GLY A 132 6.55 40.38 -21.04
C GLY A 132 7.05 40.59 -19.61
N GLU A 133 8.38 40.53 -19.49
CA GLU A 133 9.21 41.20 -18.47
C GLU A 133 9.45 40.50 -17.12
N GLY A 134 10.72 40.08 -16.93
CA GLY A 134 11.38 40.25 -15.63
C GLY A 134 11.80 38.98 -14.87
N MET A 135 12.73 38.19 -15.43
CA MET A 135 13.60 37.35 -14.60
C MET A 135 14.51 38.27 -13.78
N GLU A 136 14.27 38.40 -12.47
CA GLU A 136 15.34 38.79 -11.54
C GLU A 136 16.00 37.54 -10.96
N SER A 137 17.30 37.50 -11.22
CA SER A 137 18.36 36.58 -10.80
C SER A 137 18.16 35.89 -9.45
N LEU A 138 18.59 34.63 -9.38
CA LEU A 138 19.43 34.17 -8.27
C LEU A 138 20.14 32.88 -8.66
N ASP A 139 21.40 33.05 -9.05
CA ASP A 139 22.56 32.22 -8.74
C ASP A 139 22.34 30.74 -8.39
N ALA A 140 22.95 29.87 -9.22
CA ALA A 140 23.80 28.73 -8.84
C ALA A 140 23.67 27.66 -9.94
N LEU A 141 24.51 27.72 -10.97
CA LEU A 141 25.83 27.08 -11.07
C LEU A 141 25.74 25.57 -11.37
N GLU A 142 26.38 25.25 -12.51
CA GLU A 142 27.09 24.01 -12.83
C GLU A 142 26.20 22.76 -12.97
N GLU A 143 26.13 22.10 -14.13
CA GLU A 143 27.25 21.54 -14.89
C GLU A 143 26.76 21.01 -16.26
N GLU A 144 27.72 20.93 -17.18
CA GLU A 144 27.71 20.25 -18.48
C GLU A 144 26.83 20.90 -19.58
N GLU A 145 27.28 21.08 -20.82
CA GLU A 145 28.11 20.21 -21.66
C GLU A 145 28.48 20.96 -22.96
N GLY A 146 29.52 20.49 -23.67
CA GLY A 146 29.67 20.70 -25.12
C GLY A 146 30.80 21.67 -25.49
N ASP A 147 31.97 21.15 -25.83
CA ASP A 147 32.36 20.71 -27.20
C ASP A 147 32.67 21.90 -28.10
N ASP A 148 33.95 22.06 -28.45
CA ASP A 148 34.32 22.63 -29.74
C ASP A 148 35.50 21.86 -30.33
N GLN A 149 35.26 21.43 -31.56
CA GLN A 149 36.08 20.60 -32.41
C GLN A 149 37.29 21.35 -32.98
N GLU A 150 38.12 20.56 -33.69
CA GLU A 150 39.15 21.02 -34.64
C GLU A 150 40.41 21.61 -33.98
N GLU A 151 41.63 21.17 -34.28
CA GLU A 151 42.14 20.67 -35.55
C GLU A 151 43.61 20.24 -35.36
N ARG A 152 44.04 19.30 -36.21
CA ARG A 152 45.40 19.15 -36.76
C ARG A 152 46.49 18.58 -35.83
N GLU A 153 46.89 17.33 -36.06
CA GLU A 153 47.89 16.88 -37.04
C GLU A 153 49.36 17.17 -36.63
N ILE A 154 50.12 16.07 -36.60
CA ILE A 154 51.56 15.94 -36.93
C ILE A 154 52.56 16.36 -35.84
N ALA A 155 53.20 15.35 -35.22
CA ALA A 155 54.64 15.00 -35.38
C ALA A 155 55.08 13.99 -34.32
#